data_AF-A0A2D5TKY1-F1
#
_entry.id   AF-A0A2D5TKY1-F1
#
_cell.length_a   1.000
_cell.length_b   1.000
_cell.length_c   1.000
_cell.angle_alpha   90.00
_cell.angle_beta   90.00
_cell.angle_gamma   90.00
#
_symmetry.space_group_name_H-M   'P 1'
#
loop_
_entity.id
_entity.type
_entity.pdbx_description
1 polymer ?
#
loop_
_entity_poly.entity_id
_entity_poly.type
_entity_poly.pdbx_seq_one_letter_code
_entity_poly.pdbx_strand_id
1 'polypeptide(L)'
;MNKERVKEGIINGYRDFIFDRYQFEAIKEKYDIPVSIDESVLSELRAYYLTHVYPEYSERQALNEAFNSLDKYIQQPQKLIAILFDASKLLFKYGRSLPKILGTGLKALKTFKSASNFENTLVKDALQKKLEGPYDEEKIKVLLKSIPRDEIDAFIETSHALFETLYDRPQVKKIKEIIRYIIAVMKKNSSRYSKDQIKGLEMGFALLDEGDALLQQLPKKDQQRLIDLITEIETDMLNDL
;
A
#
# COMPACT_ATOMS: atom_id res chain seq x y z
N MET A 1 6.86 12.76 26.52
CA MET A 1 7.27 11.75 25.51
C MET A 1 7.36 12.44 24.14
N ASN A 2 8.44 12.25 23.38
CA ASN A 2 8.60 12.89 22.06
C ASN A 2 7.75 12.12 21.03
N LYS A 3 6.82 12.82 20.36
CA LYS A 3 5.88 12.24 19.39
C LYS A 3 6.58 11.51 18.24
N GLU A 4 7.68 12.06 17.72
CA GLU A 4 8.41 11.46 16.59
C GLU A 4 9.07 10.14 17.01
N ARG A 5 9.66 10.08 18.21
CA ARG A 5 10.24 8.83 18.75
C ARG A 5 9.18 7.76 19.00
N VAL A 6 7.98 8.17 19.44
CA VAL A 6 6.83 7.27 19.60
C VAL A 6 6.40 6.73 18.24
N LYS A 7 6.30 7.60 17.24
CA LYS A 7 5.91 7.22 15.88
C LYS A 7 6.89 6.25 15.25
N GLU A 8 8.19 6.54 15.35
CA GLU A 8 9.26 5.64 14.89
C GLU A 8 9.17 4.27 15.58
N GLY A 9 9.05 4.25 16.91
CA GLY A 9 8.92 3.01 17.68
C GLY A 9 7.68 2.19 17.32
N ILE A 10 6.54 2.84 17.09
CA ILE A 10 5.29 2.18 16.67
C ILE A 10 5.42 1.63 15.26
N ILE A 11 6.01 2.39 14.33
CA ILE A 11 6.22 1.92 12.96
C ILE A 11 7.11 0.68 12.97
N ASN A 12 8.23 0.70 13.71
CA ASN A 12 9.12 -0.45 13.80
C ASN A 12 8.43 -1.65 14.46
N GLY A 13 7.73 -1.45 15.58
CA GLY A 13 6.99 -2.53 16.24
C GLY A 13 5.90 -3.13 15.35
N TYR A 14 5.20 -2.31 14.56
CA TYR A 14 4.20 -2.80 13.61
C TYR A 14 4.83 -3.51 12.41
N ARG A 15 6.03 -3.11 11.97
CA ARG A 15 6.80 -3.84 10.94
C ARG A 15 7.17 -5.23 11.44
N ASP A 16 7.66 -5.35 12.67
CA ASP A 16 7.98 -6.64 13.28
C ASP A 16 6.72 -7.51 13.40
N PHE A 17 5.60 -6.91 13.82
CA PHE A 17 4.30 -7.59 13.86
C PHE A 17 3.84 -8.13 12.50
N ILE A 18 4.01 -7.36 11.41
CA ILE A 18 3.75 -7.84 10.05
C ILE A 18 4.73 -8.96 9.69
N PHE A 19 6.02 -8.81 10.02
CA PHE A 19 7.05 -9.78 9.68
C PHE A 19 6.73 -11.17 10.25
N ASP A 20 6.34 -11.24 11.52
CA ASP A 20 6.01 -12.48 12.21
C ASP A 20 4.73 -13.13 11.67
N ARG A 21 3.72 -12.31 11.33
CA ARG A 21 2.45 -12.79 10.79
C ARG A 21 2.57 -13.43 9.41
N TYR A 22 3.51 -12.96 8.60
CA TYR A 22 3.77 -13.48 7.24
C TYR A 22 4.90 -14.53 7.21
N GLN A 23 5.18 -15.21 8.32
CA GLN A 23 6.08 -16.37 8.32
C GLN A 23 5.43 -17.57 7.63
N PHE A 24 6.22 -18.27 6.81
CA PHE A 24 5.72 -19.43 6.06
C PHE A 24 5.16 -20.52 6.97
N GLU A 25 5.89 -20.88 8.04
CA GLU A 25 5.44 -21.93 8.97
C GLU A 25 4.13 -21.56 9.67
N ALA A 26 4.00 -20.30 10.14
CA ALA A 26 2.77 -19.83 10.78
C ALA A 26 1.57 -19.86 9.82
N ILE A 27 1.78 -19.45 8.55
CA ILE A 27 0.72 -19.48 7.54
C ILE A 27 0.35 -20.92 7.17
N LYS A 28 1.33 -21.78 6.94
CA LYS A 28 1.10 -23.18 6.55
C LYS A 28 0.39 -24.00 7.63
N GLU A 29 0.62 -23.70 8.91
CA GLU A 29 -0.07 -24.36 10.01
C GLU A 29 -1.54 -23.94 10.13
N LYS A 30 -1.87 -22.67 9.83
CA LYS A 30 -3.20 -22.10 10.04
C LYS A 30 -4.10 -22.10 8.80
N TYR A 31 -3.53 -22.00 7.60
CA TYR A 31 -4.28 -21.82 6.35
C TYR A 31 -3.99 -22.93 5.33
N ASP A 32 -5.02 -23.29 4.56
CA ASP A 32 -4.85 -24.16 3.41
C ASP A 32 -4.27 -23.36 2.24
N ILE A 33 -3.02 -23.65 1.88
CA ILE A 33 -2.28 -22.98 0.81
C ILE A 33 -1.91 -23.98 -0.30
N PRO A 34 -2.11 -23.62 -1.59
CA PRO A 34 -1.71 -24.46 -2.70
C PRO A 34 -0.19 -24.59 -2.76
N VAL A 35 0.30 -25.71 -3.32
CA VAL A 35 1.74 -26.02 -3.45
C VAL A 35 2.53 -24.91 -4.17
N SER A 36 1.88 -24.13 -5.04
CA SER A 36 2.50 -22.99 -5.73
C SER A 36 2.77 -21.79 -4.83
N ILE A 37 2.09 -21.65 -3.69
CA ILE A 37 2.35 -20.62 -2.68
C ILE A 37 3.30 -21.24 -1.66
N ASP A 38 4.58 -21.25 -2.02
CA ASP A 38 5.65 -21.80 -1.21
C ASP A 38 6.32 -20.74 -0.32
N GLU A 39 7.36 -21.16 0.41
CA GLU A 39 8.13 -20.29 1.29
C GLU A 39 8.75 -19.10 0.56
N SER A 40 9.17 -19.28 -0.69
CA SER A 40 9.74 -18.20 -1.51
C SER A 40 8.67 -17.16 -1.81
N VAL A 41 7.49 -17.59 -2.28
CA VAL A 41 6.37 -16.70 -2.60
C VAL A 41 5.92 -15.90 -1.37
N LEU A 42 5.79 -16.56 -0.21
CA LEU A 42 5.39 -15.85 1.02
C LEU A 42 6.48 -14.92 1.54
N SER A 43 7.75 -15.29 1.40
CA SER A 43 8.88 -14.42 1.75
C SER A 43 8.92 -13.17 0.87
N GLU A 44 8.67 -13.33 -0.44
CA GLU A 44 8.58 -12.21 -1.37
C GLU A 44 7.34 -11.34 -1.13
N LEU A 45 6.19 -11.93 -0.80
CA LEU A 45 5.00 -11.20 -0.38
C LEU A 45 5.26 -10.35 0.87
N ARG A 46 5.91 -10.94 1.88
CA ARG A 46 6.30 -10.24 3.11
C ARG A 46 7.27 -9.10 2.81
N ALA A 47 8.30 -9.36 2.01
CA ALA A 47 9.27 -8.34 1.61
C ALA A 47 8.58 -7.20 0.84
N TYR A 48 7.65 -7.53 -0.07
CA TYR A 48 6.83 -6.57 -0.80
C TYR A 48 6.01 -5.68 0.14
N TYR A 49 5.31 -6.27 1.12
CA TYR A 49 4.55 -5.51 2.13
C TYR A 49 5.44 -4.58 2.95
N LEU A 50 6.56 -5.11 3.45
CA LEU A 50 7.51 -4.35 4.28
C LEU A 50 8.35 -3.35 3.49
N THR A 51 8.37 -3.42 2.17
CA THR A 51 9.10 -2.45 1.32
C THR A 51 8.15 -1.37 0.79
N HIS A 52 6.97 -1.77 0.32
CA HIS A 52 6.08 -0.85 -0.38
C HIS A 52 4.99 -0.33 0.51
N VAL A 53 4.27 -1.19 1.23
CA VAL A 53 3.09 -0.81 2.01
C VAL A 53 3.48 -0.14 3.32
N TYR A 54 4.44 -0.75 4.04
CA TYR A 54 4.84 -0.31 5.37
C TYR A 54 6.38 -0.25 5.53
N PRO A 55 7.11 0.58 4.75
CA PRO A 55 8.57 0.68 4.77
C PRO A 55 9.18 1.13 6.09
N GLU A 56 10.51 1.11 6.15
CA GLU A 56 11.30 1.67 7.26
C GLU A 56 10.90 3.12 7.57
N TYR A 57 11.10 3.57 8.80
CA TYR A 57 10.57 4.85 9.29
C TYR A 57 10.88 6.06 8.38
N SER A 58 12.13 6.20 7.94
CA SER A 58 12.57 7.31 7.10
C SER A 58 11.90 7.30 5.71
N GLU A 59 11.79 6.12 5.10
CA GLU A 59 11.08 5.92 3.85
C GLU A 59 9.58 6.11 4.02
N ARG A 60 9.01 5.69 5.14
CA ARG A 60 7.60 5.88 5.48
C ARG A 60 7.25 7.35 5.66
N GLN A 61 8.15 8.15 6.25
CA GLN A 61 8.00 9.61 6.30
C GLN A 61 8.00 10.21 4.89
N ALA A 62 8.98 9.85 4.07
CA ALA A 62 9.05 10.33 2.69
C ALA A 62 7.82 9.94 1.86
N LEU A 63 7.29 8.73 2.07
CA LEU A 63 6.08 8.22 1.45
C LEU A 63 4.86 9.05 1.85
N ASN A 64 4.72 9.32 3.16
CA ASN A 64 3.65 10.15 3.71
C ASN A 64 3.69 11.57 3.13
N GLU A 65 4.87 12.20 3.08
CA GLU A 65 5.05 13.54 2.50
C GLU A 65 4.72 13.55 1.00
N ALA A 66 5.20 12.56 0.26
CA ALA A 66 4.94 12.41 -1.16
C ALA A 66 3.44 12.25 -1.45
N PHE A 67 2.73 11.41 -0.70
CA PHE A 67 1.27 11.25 -0.87
C PHE A 67 0.47 12.46 -0.42
N ASN A 68 0.89 13.15 0.64
CA ASN A 68 0.27 14.42 1.03
C ASN A 68 0.42 15.47 -0.09
N SER A 69 1.57 15.50 -0.76
CA SER A 69 1.79 16.39 -1.92
C SER A 69 0.92 16.05 -3.14
N LEU A 70 0.48 14.79 -3.23
CA LEU A 70 -0.39 14.26 -4.28
C LEU A 70 -1.89 14.34 -3.95
N ASP A 71 -2.27 14.77 -2.75
CA ASP A 71 -3.68 14.72 -2.29
C ASP A 71 -4.63 15.48 -3.23
N LYS A 72 -4.19 16.61 -3.80
CA LYS A 72 -4.97 17.35 -4.81
C LYS A 72 -5.24 16.54 -6.08
N TYR A 73 -4.32 15.67 -6.50
CA TYR A 73 -4.48 14.78 -7.66
C TYR A 73 -5.34 13.55 -7.31
N ILE A 74 -5.20 13.03 -6.09
CA ILE A 74 -6.05 11.94 -5.57
C ILE A 74 -7.51 12.38 -5.48
N GLN A 75 -7.75 13.59 -4.94
CA GLN A 75 -9.08 14.18 -4.83
C GLN A 75 -9.66 14.60 -6.18
N GLN A 76 -8.81 15.04 -7.13
CA GLN A 76 -9.23 15.52 -8.44
C GLN A 76 -8.44 14.81 -9.56
N PRO A 77 -8.81 13.56 -9.92
CA PRO A 77 -8.10 12.77 -10.94
C PRO A 77 -8.02 13.45 -12.32
N GLN A 78 -8.95 14.37 -12.61
CA GLN A 78 -8.97 15.18 -13.82
C GLN A 78 -7.70 16.02 -14.00
N LYS A 79 -7.04 16.43 -12.90
CA LYS A 79 -5.76 17.14 -12.97
C LYS A 79 -4.65 16.28 -13.57
N LEU A 80 -4.65 14.97 -13.33
CA LEU A 80 -3.70 14.05 -13.96
C LEU A 80 -4.00 13.89 -15.45
N ILE A 81 -5.27 13.90 -15.83
CA ILE A 81 -5.67 13.90 -17.26
C ILE A 81 -5.14 15.16 -17.96
N ALA A 82 -5.15 16.31 -17.27
CA ALA A 82 -4.62 17.55 -17.83
C ALA A 82 -3.12 17.48 -18.15
N ILE A 83 -2.34 16.73 -17.34
CA ILE A 83 -0.91 16.47 -17.61
C ILE A 83 -0.73 15.67 -18.91
N LEU A 84 -1.75 14.87 -19.28
CA LEU A 84 -1.74 14.03 -20.47
C LEU A 84 -2.23 14.76 -21.74
N PHE A 85 -2.55 16.06 -21.71
CA PHE A 85 -2.95 16.79 -22.93
C PHE A 85 -1.86 16.81 -24.00
N ASP A 86 -0.59 16.86 -23.59
CA ASP A 86 0.56 16.75 -24.50
C ASP A 86 0.76 15.29 -25.01
N ALA A 87 0.02 14.34 -24.43
CA ALA A 87 0.07 12.91 -24.69
C ALA A 87 -1.05 12.45 -25.64
N SER A 88 -1.19 13.10 -26.80
CA SER A 88 -2.26 12.82 -27.76
C SER A 88 -2.45 11.31 -28.00
N LYS A 89 -1.37 10.55 -28.15
CA LYS A 89 -1.39 9.08 -28.31
C LYS A 89 -2.12 8.34 -27.18
N LEU A 90 -1.90 8.70 -25.90
CA LEU A 90 -2.56 8.06 -24.75
C LEU A 90 -4.02 8.48 -24.64
N LEU A 91 -4.32 9.74 -24.91
CA LEU A 91 -5.70 10.23 -24.98
C LEU A 91 -6.50 9.51 -26.07
N PHE A 92 -5.90 9.29 -27.26
CA PHE A 92 -6.54 8.51 -28.32
C PHE A 92 -6.66 7.02 -27.98
N LYS A 93 -5.62 6.42 -27.39
CA LYS A 93 -5.60 4.98 -27.06
C LYS A 93 -6.61 4.60 -25.98
N TYR A 94 -6.76 5.42 -24.94
CA TYR A 94 -7.63 5.10 -23.80
C TYR A 94 -8.94 5.88 -23.79
N GLY A 95 -9.00 7.06 -24.42
CA GLY A 95 -10.20 7.85 -24.63
C GLY A 95 -11.06 7.97 -23.37
N ARG A 96 -12.33 7.55 -23.49
CA ARG A 96 -13.34 7.60 -22.42
C ARG A 96 -13.01 6.72 -21.20
N SER A 97 -12.11 5.74 -21.33
CA SER A 97 -11.73 4.87 -20.21
C SER A 97 -10.67 5.46 -19.30
N LEU A 98 -9.97 6.52 -19.73
CA LEU A 98 -8.85 7.12 -19.01
C LEU A 98 -9.21 7.57 -17.57
N PRO A 99 -10.33 8.26 -17.31
CA PRO A 99 -10.72 8.62 -15.94
C PRO A 99 -10.91 7.39 -15.04
N LYS A 100 -11.49 6.31 -15.56
CA LYS A 100 -11.70 5.06 -14.82
C LYS A 100 -10.37 4.38 -14.48
N ILE A 101 -9.45 4.33 -15.45
CA ILE A 101 -8.13 3.72 -15.26
C ILE A 101 -7.34 4.47 -14.19
N LEU A 102 -7.27 5.80 -14.30
CA LEU A 102 -6.62 6.66 -13.29
C LEU A 102 -7.29 6.54 -11.92
N GLY A 103 -8.62 6.56 -11.88
CA GLY A 103 -9.37 6.38 -10.64
C GLY A 103 -9.05 5.06 -9.94
N THR A 104 -8.82 3.98 -10.69
CA THR A 104 -8.43 2.68 -10.13
C THR A 104 -6.99 2.73 -9.60
N GLY A 105 -6.04 3.26 -10.38
CA GLY A 105 -4.67 3.45 -9.90
C GLY A 105 -4.59 4.30 -8.64
N LEU A 106 -5.37 5.39 -8.56
CA LEU A 106 -5.44 6.24 -7.38
C LEU A 106 -6.11 5.57 -6.18
N LYS A 107 -7.05 4.63 -6.37
CA LYS A 107 -7.63 3.85 -5.27
C LYS A 107 -6.56 3.01 -4.57
N ALA A 108 -5.69 2.34 -5.33
CA ALA A 108 -4.54 1.61 -4.78
C ALA A 108 -3.62 2.53 -3.95
N LEU A 109 -3.47 3.80 -4.35
CA LEU A 109 -2.68 4.77 -3.59
C LEU A 109 -3.37 5.26 -2.30
N LYS A 110 -4.70 5.06 -2.14
CA LYS A 110 -5.40 5.43 -0.91
C LYS A 110 -5.00 4.55 0.26
N THR A 111 -4.56 3.31 0.03
CA THR A 111 -4.08 2.38 1.07
C THR A 111 -2.98 3.03 1.92
N PHE A 112 -2.12 3.84 1.31
CA PHE A 112 -1.09 4.59 2.03
C PHE A 112 -1.65 5.59 3.03
N LYS A 113 -2.65 6.37 2.60
CA LYS A 113 -3.32 7.37 3.43
C LYS A 113 -4.07 6.70 4.59
N SER A 114 -4.72 5.56 4.34
CA SER A 114 -5.33 4.74 5.38
C SER A 114 -4.30 4.29 6.42
N ALA A 115 -3.16 3.75 5.98
CA ALA A 115 -2.07 3.38 6.88
C ALA A 115 -1.50 4.57 7.66
N SER A 116 -1.42 5.76 7.07
CA SER A 116 -0.95 6.96 7.78
C SER A 116 -1.94 7.40 8.88
N ASN A 117 -3.25 7.28 8.62
CA ASN A 117 -4.27 7.57 9.61
C ASN A 117 -4.19 6.58 10.79
N PHE A 118 -4.08 5.30 10.47
CA PHE A 118 -3.86 4.22 11.43
C PHE A 118 -2.67 4.51 12.36
N GLU A 119 -1.49 4.83 11.80
CA GLU A 119 -0.30 5.23 12.56
C GLU A 119 -0.56 6.41 13.51
N ASN A 120 -1.26 7.44 13.03
CA ASN A 120 -1.55 8.62 13.84
C ASN A 120 -2.49 8.29 15.00
N THR A 121 -3.46 7.39 14.78
CA THR A 121 -4.35 6.86 15.83
C THR A 121 -3.54 6.10 16.88
N LEU A 122 -2.62 5.21 16.47
CA LEU A 122 -1.76 4.47 17.38
C LEU A 122 -0.85 5.38 18.21
N VAL A 123 -0.21 6.37 17.57
CA VAL A 123 0.64 7.36 18.26
C VAL A 123 -0.16 8.14 19.30
N LYS A 124 -1.40 8.53 18.96
CA LYS A 124 -2.27 9.24 19.89
C LYS A 124 -2.63 8.37 21.09
N ASP A 125 -3.00 7.11 20.89
CA ASP A 125 -3.33 6.19 21.97
C ASP A 125 -2.11 5.90 22.86
N ALA A 126 -0.94 5.65 22.28
CA ALA A 126 0.30 5.44 23.02
C ALA A 126 0.66 6.64 23.91
N LEU A 127 0.51 7.87 23.39
CA LEU A 127 0.73 9.10 24.17
C LEU A 127 -0.29 9.25 25.31
N GLN A 128 -1.56 8.93 25.09
CA GLN A 128 -2.61 9.01 26.10
C GLN A 128 -2.41 7.97 27.21
N LYS A 129 -2.05 6.75 26.84
CA LYS A 129 -1.76 5.64 27.77
C LYS A 129 -0.39 5.73 28.42
N LYS A 130 0.46 6.69 27.99
CA LYS A 130 1.87 6.80 28.39
C LYS A 130 2.63 5.49 28.16
N LEU A 131 2.32 4.81 27.06
CA LEU A 131 2.96 3.57 26.67
C LEU A 131 4.36 3.91 26.13
N GLU A 132 5.40 3.47 26.81
CA GLU A 132 6.79 3.70 26.38
C GLU A 132 7.33 2.50 25.59
N GLY A 133 8.26 2.79 24.68
CA GLY A 133 8.95 1.77 23.90
C GLY A 133 9.87 0.87 24.75
N PRO A 134 10.38 -0.24 24.19
CA PRO A 134 10.11 -0.75 22.84
C PRO A 134 8.65 -1.19 22.68
N TYR A 135 8.12 -1.09 21.46
CA TYR A 135 6.75 -1.50 21.11
C TYR A 135 6.79 -2.93 20.58
N ASP A 136 6.88 -3.89 21.50
CA ASP A 136 6.78 -5.32 21.19
C ASP A 136 5.36 -5.72 20.75
N GLU A 137 5.20 -6.97 20.32
CA GLU A 137 3.93 -7.53 19.83
C GLU A 137 2.77 -7.27 20.80
N GLU A 138 2.95 -7.51 22.10
CA GLU A 138 1.90 -7.31 23.11
C GLU A 138 1.45 -5.85 23.17
N LYS A 139 2.39 -4.90 23.17
CA LYS A 139 2.08 -3.47 23.14
C LYS A 139 1.41 -3.05 21.83
N ILE A 140 1.86 -3.60 20.70
CA ILE A 140 1.21 -3.35 19.41
C ILE A 140 -0.23 -3.86 19.44
N LYS A 141 -0.49 -5.08 19.91
CA LYS A 141 -1.85 -5.61 20.08
C LYS A 141 -2.72 -4.70 20.95
N VAL A 142 -2.21 -4.22 22.09
CA VAL A 142 -2.93 -3.27 22.96
C VAL A 142 -3.30 -1.97 22.22
N LEU A 143 -2.40 -1.46 21.38
CA LEU A 143 -2.63 -0.26 20.57
C LEU A 143 -3.62 -0.55 19.42
N LEU A 144 -3.54 -1.70 18.76
CA LEU A 144 -4.47 -2.12 17.71
C LEU A 144 -5.91 -2.25 18.20
N LYS A 145 -6.11 -2.74 19.43
CA LYS A 145 -7.44 -2.80 20.08
C LYS A 145 -8.09 -1.42 20.28
N SER A 146 -7.31 -0.33 20.21
CA SER A 146 -7.84 1.04 20.34
C SER A 146 -8.40 1.60 19.04
N ILE A 147 -8.13 0.95 17.91
CA ILE A 147 -8.53 1.45 16.60
C ILE A 147 -10.00 1.13 16.36
N PRO A 148 -10.80 2.11 15.91
CA PRO A 148 -12.19 1.87 15.51
C PRO A 148 -12.29 0.78 14.44
N ARG A 149 -13.28 -0.11 14.57
CA ARG A 149 -13.45 -1.24 13.65
C ARG A 149 -13.64 -0.80 12.19
N ASP A 150 -14.31 0.32 11.96
CA ASP A 150 -14.50 0.90 10.63
C ASP A 150 -13.19 1.40 9.99
N GLU A 151 -12.24 1.94 10.77
CA GLU A 151 -10.91 2.31 10.28
C GLU A 151 -10.11 1.08 9.85
N ILE A 152 -10.23 0.01 10.61
CA ILE A 152 -9.60 -1.28 10.34
C ILE A 152 -10.20 -1.92 9.07
N ASP A 153 -11.53 -2.02 9.00
CA ASP A 153 -12.21 -2.61 7.85
C ASP A 153 -11.88 -1.82 6.58
N ALA A 154 -11.82 -0.48 6.66
CA ALA A 154 -11.37 0.36 5.56
C ALA A 154 -9.92 0.07 5.13
N PHE A 155 -9.01 -0.21 6.08
CA PHE A 155 -7.65 -0.63 5.74
C PHE A 155 -7.66 -1.95 4.97
N ILE A 156 -8.35 -2.98 5.48
CA ILE A 156 -8.47 -4.28 4.79
C ILE A 156 -9.06 -4.13 3.39
N GLU A 157 -10.17 -3.40 3.25
CA GLU A 157 -10.82 -3.16 1.96
C GLU A 157 -9.87 -2.46 0.97
N THR A 158 -9.08 -1.49 1.44
CA THR A 158 -8.11 -0.81 0.57
C THR A 158 -6.93 -1.69 0.19
N SER A 159 -6.46 -2.56 1.09
CA SER A 159 -5.42 -3.56 0.79
C SER A 159 -5.94 -4.60 -0.20
N HIS A 160 -7.13 -5.14 0.01
CA HIS A 160 -7.78 -6.07 -0.93
C HIS A 160 -7.98 -5.42 -2.32
N ALA A 161 -8.46 -4.17 -2.37
CA ALA A 161 -8.64 -3.45 -3.63
C ALA A 161 -7.32 -3.21 -4.39
N LEU A 162 -6.19 -3.06 -3.68
CA LEU A 162 -4.88 -3.02 -4.29
C LEU A 162 -4.59 -4.36 -5.01
N PHE A 163 -4.69 -5.48 -4.31
CA PHE A 163 -4.38 -6.78 -4.89
C PHE A 163 -5.34 -7.19 -6.02
N GLU A 164 -6.63 -6.87 -5.92
CA GLU A 164 -7.59 -7.02 -7.01
C GLU A 164 -7.19 -6.19 -8.25
N THR A 165 -6.67 -4.97 -8.03
CA THR A 165 -6.15 -4.14 -9.13
C THR A 165 -4.93 -4.77 -9.79
N LEU A 166 -4.06 -5.43 -9.00
CA LEU A 166 -2.88 -6.14 -9.52
C LEU A 166 -3.29 -7.42 -10.28
N TYR A 167 -4.34 -8.09 -9.85
CA TYR A 167 -4.87 -9.30 -10.49
C TYR A 167 -5.47 -9.04 -11.88
N ASP A 168 -6.14 -7.89 -12.10
CA ASP A 168 -6.60 -7.47 -13.43
C ASP A 168 -5.41 -7.02 -14.30
N ARG A 169 -4.73 -7.99 -14.92
CA ARG A 169 -3.54 -7.76 -15.75
C ARG A 169 -3.76 -6.74 -16.87
N PRO A 170 -4.84 -6.80 -17.67
CA PRO A 170 -5.13 -5.76 -18.66
C PRO A 170 -5.25 -4.37 -18.04
N GLN A 171 -5.83 -4.25 -16.84
CA GLN A 171 -5.99 -2.98 -16.17
C GLN A 171 -4.68 -2.47 -15.57
N VAL A 172 -3.93 -3.28 -14.83
CA VAL A 172 -2.66 -2.87 -14.21
C VAL A 172 -1.65 -2.41 -15.27
N LYS A 173 -1.57 -3.09 -16.42
CA LYS A 173 -0.70 -2.68 -17.52
C LYS A 173 -1.04 -1.28 -18.05
N LYS A 174 -2.34 -0.95 -18.15
CA LYS A 174 -2.79 0.38 -18.59
C LYS A 174 -2.48 1.43 -17.54
N ILE A 175 -2.70 1.13 -16.26
CA ILE A 175 -2.38 2.03 -15.15
C ILE A 175 -0.88 2.34 -15.16
N LYS A 176 -0.03 1.31 -15.23
CA LYS A 176 1.44 1.45 -15.29
C LYS A 176 1.89 2.30 -16.49
N GLU A 177 1.33 2.07 -17.68
CA GLU A 177 1.65 2.85 -18.88
C GLU A 177 1.32 4.34 -18.69
N ILE A 178 0.14 4.65 -18.13
CA ILE A 178 -0.30 6.02 -17.90
C ILE A 178 0.55 6.70 -16.82
N ILE A 179 0.77 6.06 -15.66
CA ILE A 179 1.56 6.63 -14.56
C ILE A 179 2.99 6.91 -15.03
N ARG A 180 3.63 5.99 -15.75
CA ARG A 180 4.97 6.17 -16.31
C ARG A 180 5.05 7.40 -17.20
N TYR A 181 4.02 7.65 -18.01
CA TYR A 181 3.98 8.83 -18.86
C TYR A 181 3.80 10.12 -18.05
N ILE A 182 2.90 10.13 -17.05
CA ILE A 182 2.71 11.28 -16.15
C ILE A 182 4.04 11.64 -15.48
N ILE A 183 4.75 10.65 -14.93
CA ILE A 183 6.07 10.84 -14.31
C ILE A 183 7.05 11.48 -15.31
N ALA A 184 7.11 10.98 -16.55
CA ALA A 184 8.01 11.53 -17.58
C ALA A 184 7.70 13.00 -17.90
N VAL A 185 6.42 13.36 -18.04
CA VAL A 185 5.99 14.75 -18.27
C VAL A 185 6.31 15.64 -17.08
N MET A 186 6.07 15.17 -15.86
CA MET A 186 6.34 15.94 -14.66
C MET A 186 7.84 16.18 -14.46
N LYS A 187 8.68 15.17 -14.72
CA LYS A 187 10.15 15.29 -14.70
C LYS A 187 10.66 16.31 -15.73
N LYS A 188 10.09 16.30 -16.95
CA LYS A 188 10.46 17.25 -18.00
C LYS A 188 10.07 18.69 -17.64
N ASN A 189 9.02 18.86 -16.83
CA ASN A 189 8.48 20.14 -16.39
C ASN A 189 8.72 20.39 -14.90
N SER A 190 9.95 20.15 -14.43
CA SER A 190 10.34 20.24 -13.00
C SER A 190 10.16 21.62 -12.35
N SER A 191 9.93 22.67 -13.14
CA SER A 191 9.55 24.00 -12.64
C SER A 191 8.08 24.11 -12.20
N ARG A 192 7.22 23.18 -12.64
CA ARG A 192 5.77 23.18 -12.36
C ARG A 192 5.35 22.15 -11.31
N TYR A 193 6.17 21.13 -11.07
CA TYR A 193 5.86 20.01 -10.17
C TYR A 193 6.95 19.85 -9.13
N SER A 194 6.56 19.59 -7.88
CA SER A 194 7.55 19.36 -6.82
C SER A 194 8.22 17.99 -6.97
N LYS A 195 9.41 17.86 -6.38
CA LYS A 195 10.12 16.57 -6.33
C LYS A 195 9.30 15.52 -5.59
N ASP A 196 8.59 15.89 -4.53
CA ASP A 196 7.76 14.97 -3.73
C ASP A 196 6.56 14.45 -4.52
N GLN A 197 5.96 15.27 -5.39
CA GLN A 197 4.88 14.84 -6.27
C GLN A 197 5.36 13.79 -7.29
N ILE A 198 6.54 14.01 -7.88
CA ILE A 198 7.15 13.05 -8.79
C ILE A 198 7.47 11.76 -8.03
N LYS A 199 8.12 11.87 -6.88
CA LYS A 199 8.51 10.75 -6.02
C LYS A 199 7.31 9.92 -5.59
N GLY A 200 6.18 10.54 -5.23
CA GLY A 200 4.98 9.82 -4.83
C GLY A 200 4.37 8.99 -5.97
N LEU A 201 4.42 9.49 -7.20
CA LEU A 201 3.99 8.72 -8.37
C LEU A 201 4.98 7.60 -8.70
N GLU A 202 6.27 7.81 -8.51
CA GLU A 202 7.30 6.77 -8.69
C GLU A 202 7.14 5.64 -7.67
N MET A 203 6.90 5.98 -6.40
CA MET A 203 6.62 5.02 -5.33
C MET A 203 5.34 4.24 -5.62
N GLY A 204 4.26 4.94 -6.02
CA GLY A 204 3.02 4.29 -6.44
C GLY A 204 3.19 3.40 -7.68
N PHE A 205 4.07 3.79 -8.61
CA PHE A 205 4.42 2.97 -9.77
C PHE A 205 5.17 1.70 -9.36
N ALA A 206 6.18 1.81 -8.49
CA ALA A 206 6.97 0.68 -8.00
C ALA A 206 6.10 -0.33 -7.26
N LEU A 207 5.21 0.14 -6.38
CA LEU A 207 4.21 -0.69 -5.71
C LEU A 207 3.36 -1.50 -6.70
N LEU A 208 2.93 -0.88 -7.81
CA LEU A 208 2.14 -1.58 -8.83
C LEU A 208 2.98 -2.52 -9.70
N ASP A 209 4.24 -2.18 -9.97
CA ASP A 209 5.10 -2.96 -10.85
C ASP A 209 5.59 -4.23 -10.16
N GLU A 210 6.07 -4.11 -8.93
CA GLU A 210 6.56 -5.22 -8.13
C GLU A 210 5.43 -6.12 -7.62
N GLY A 211 4.27 -5.54 -7.27
CA GLY A 211 3.09 -6.32 -6.89
C GLY A 211 2.52 -7.15 -8.07
N ASP A 212 2.52 -6.59 -9.28
CA ASP A 212 2.15 -7.33 -10.50
C ASP A 212 3.18 -8.45 -10.78
N ALA A 213 4.48 -8.18 -10.60
CA ALA A 213 5.52 -9.20 -10.76
C ALA A 213 5.36 -10.36 -9.76
N LEU A 214 5.04 -10.07 -8.49
CA LEU A 214 4.77 -11.07 -7.46
C LEU A 214 3.62 -12.00 -7.87
N LEU A 215 2.48 -11.44 -8.27
CA LEU A 215 1.34 -12.26 -8.72
C LEU A 215 1.65 -13.07 -9.99
N GLN A 216 2.53 -12.57 -10.86
CA GLN A 216 2.89 -13.26 -12.10
C GLN A 216 3.69 -14.54 -11.90
N GLN A 217 4.28 -14.75 -10.73
CA GLN A 217 4.97 -15.99 -10.37
C GLN A 217 3.99 -17.16 -10.19
N LEU A 218 2.72 -16.85 -9.89
CA LEU A 218 1.70 -17.85 -9.60
C LEU A 218 0.84 -18.19 -10.82
N PRO A 219 0.33 -19.43 -10.93
CA PRO A 219 -0.76 -19.74 -11.83
C PRO A 219 -1.99 -18.87 -11.55
N LYS A 220 -2.80 -18.56 -12.58
CA LYS A 220 -3.94 -17.64 -12.43
C LYS A 220 -4.93 -18.06 -11.35
N LYS A 221 -5.18 -19.36 -11.19
CA LYS A 221 -6.05 -19.90 -10.13
C LYS A 221 -5.50 -19.63 -8.72
N ASP A 222 -4.18 -19.66 -8.57
CA ASP A 222 -3.52 -19.54 -7.27
C ASP A 222 -3.22 -18.06 -6.95
N GLN A 223 -3.21 -17.18 -7.95
CA GLN A 223 -3.21 -15.72 -7.74
C GLN A 223 -4.40 -15.27 -6.91
N GLN A 224 -5.62 -15.68 -7.29
CA GLN A 224 -6.82 -15.32 -6.51
C GLN A 224 -6.71 -15.88 -5.09
N ARG A 225 -6.27 -17.14 -4.95
CA ARG A 225 -6.08 -17.75 -3.64
C ARG A 225 -5.09 -16.97 -2.76
N LEU A 226 -4.02 -16.41 -3.32
CA LEU A 226 -3.09 -15.55 -2.57
C LEU A 226 -3.79 -14.27 -2.06
N ILE A 227 -4.66 -13.67 -2.85
CA ILE A 227 -5.42 -12.47 -2.47
C ILE A 227 -6.42 -12.77 -1.36
N ASP A 228 -7.12 -13.89 -1.49
CA ASP A 228 -8.04 -14.38 -0.47
C ASP A 228 -7.28 -14.69 0.84
N LEU A 229 -6.13 -15.35 0.74
CA LEU A 229 -5.25 -15.66 1.87
C LEU A 229 -4.78 -14.40 2.60
N ILE A 230 -4.37 -13.36 1.87
CA ILE A 230 -4.01 -12.06 2.47
C ILE A 230 -5.18 -11.51 3.27
N THR A 231 -6.39 -11.58 2.73
CA THR A 231 -7.60 -11.07 3.38
C THR A 231 -7.97 -11.91 4.61
N GLU A 232 -7.84 -13.24 4.53
CA GLU A 232 -8.01 -14.16 5.65
C GLU A 232 -7.03 -13.83 6.78
N ILE A 233 -5.74 -13.69 6.47
CA ILE A 233 -4.69 -13.35 7.44
C ILE A 233 -4.98 -12.02 8.15
N GLU A 234 -5.35 -10.99 7.39
CA GLU A 234 -5.68 -9.69 7.96
C GLU A 234 -6.96 -9.76 8.81
N THR A 235 -7.98 -10.51 8.38
CA THR A 235 -9.24 -10.65 9.13
C THR A 235 -9.07 -11.45 10.41
N ASP A 236 -8.34 -12.56 10.36
CA ASP A 236 -8.08 -13.41 11.52
C ASP A 236 -7.25 -12.67 12.58
N MET A 237 -6.24 -11.92 12.16
CA MET A 237 -5.49 -11.06 13.06
C MET A 237 -6.43 -10.14 13.86
N LEU A 238 -7.46 -9.58 13.23
CA LEU A 238 -8.43 -8.72 13.92
C LEU A 238 -9.38 -9.45 14.85
N ASN A 239 -9.75 -10.67 14.51
CA ASN A 239 -10.62 -11.48 15.36
C ASN A 239 -9.87 -12.00 16.59
N ASP A 240 -8.53 -12.11 16.49
CA ASP A 240 -7.65 -12.52 17.57
C ASP A 240 -7.23 -11.34 18.50
N LEU A 241 -7.57 -10.08 18.14
CA LEU A 241 -7.39 -8.88 18.97
C LEU A 241 -8.56 -8.68 19.96
#